data_AF-A0A5C5ZYE6-F1
#
_entry.id   AF-A0A5C5ZYE6-F1
#
_cell.length_a   1.000
_cell.length_b   1.000
_cell.length_c   1.000
_cell.angle_alpha   90.00
_cell.angle_beta   90.00
_cell.angle_gamma   90.00
#
_symmetry.space_group_name_H-M   'P 1'
#
loop_
_entity.id
_entity.type
_entity.pdbx_description
1 polymer ?
#
loop_
_entity_poly.entity_id
_entity_poly.type
_entity_poly.pdbx_seq_one_letter_code
_entity_poly.pdbx_strand_id
1 'polypeptide(L)'
;MPRRQSAKTRRTVVIVCSVLCTGLVLMVIGFQGHVTGTEFAPSHFQSRDFSFYEIPGLQLQISPITRTGTTAGVATSIRLSGLIQTPKGPPTQWHVVSLSRGMTGTTPDDAHLLTEQLEMLHDGTSFWKTWNTDHPQHAAVLWPMVQRLAQRELYVLIPELLLIARSSAENDTPQTLRKKIDQTLIREYRSLIADMRQSDRPDLADAFDQELRADYPDLPRAEPTVIQREESTKQESATDNSVK
;
A
#
# COMPACT_ATOMS: atom_id res chain seq x y z
N MET A 1 60.05 40.84 -11.97
CA MET A 1 58.96 40.29 -12.79
C MET A 1 58.87 38.78 -12.59
N PRO A 2 57.94 38.29 -11.76
CA PRO A 2 57.23 37.03 -12.12
C PRO A 2 55.79 37.04 -11.58
N ARG A 3 54.77 37.21 -12.44
CA ARG A 3 53.36 37.05 -11.98
C ARG A 3 52.39 36.52 -13.04
N ARG A 4 52.88 36.19 -14.25
CA ARG A 4 52.03 35.81 -15.38
C ARG A 4 51.84 34.29 -15.54
N GLN A 5 52.78 33.46 -15.04
CA GLN A 5 52.67 32.00 -15.09
C GLN A 5 51.65 31.44 -14.07
N SER A 6 51.57 32.04 -12.87
CA SER A 6 50.62 31.63 -11.81
C SER A 6 49.16 31.68 -12.24
N ALA A 7 48.77 32.66 -13.07
CA ALA A 7 47.38 32.84 -13.51
C ALA A 7 46.93 31.75 -14.50
N LYS A 8 47.83 31.25 -15.36
CA LYS A 8 47.51 30.18 -16.33
C LYS A 8 47.30 28.85 -15.61
N THR A 9 48.21 28.49 -14.71
CA THR A 9 48.11 27.27 -13.90
C THR A 9 46.84 27.26 -13.05
N ARG A 10 46.49 28.38 -12.40
CA ARG A 10 45.23 28.50 -11.65
C ARG A 10 44.00 28.27 -12.53
N ARG A 11 43.95 28.85 -13.74
CA ARG A 11 42.83 28.63 -14.67
C ARG A 11 42.71 27.18 -15.12
N THR A 12 43.83 26.53 -15.46
CA THR A 12 43.84 25.12 -15.83
C THR A 12 43.33 24.24 -14.69
N VAL A 13 43.80 24.48 -13.46
CA VAL A 13 43.34 23.74 -12.27
C VAL A 13 41.83 23.92 -12.07
N VAL A 14 41.32 25.15 -12.14
CA VAL A 14 39.88 25.41 -11.99
C VAL A 14 39.07 24.67 -13.07
N ILE A 15 39.50 24.72 -14.34
CA ILE A 15 38.79 24.03 -15.43
C ILE A 15 38.78 22.52 -15.20
N VAL A 16 39.93 21.93 -14.86
CA VAL A 16 40.04 20.49 -14.60
C VAL A 16 39.16 20.08 -13.42
N CYS A 17 39.22 20.81 -12.31
CA CYS A 17 38.36 20.55 -11.15
C CYS A 17 36.88 20.66 -11.52
N SER A 18 36.47 21.69 -12.26
CA SER A 18 35.07 21.84 -12.69
C SER A 18 34.59 20.67 -13.55
N VAL A 19 35.41 20.23 -14.52
CA VAL A 19 35.07 19.07 -15.37
C VAL A 19 34.96 17.79 -14.55
N LEU A 20 35.90 17.56 -13.62
CA LEU A 20 35.87 16.39 -12.75
C LEU A 20 34.67 16.40 -11.80
N CYS A 21 34.34 17.55 -11.21
CA CYS A 21 33.16 17.69 -10.34
C CYS A 21 31.88 17.44 -11.13
N THR A 22 31.72 18.02 -12.33
CA THR A 22 30.56 17.76 -13.17
C THR A 22 30.46 16.29 -13.56
N GLY A 23 31.58 15.67 -13.95
CA GLY A 23 31.63 14.24 -14.27
C GLY A 23 31.22 13.36 -13.08
N LEU A 24 31.70 13.68 -11.88
CA LEU A 24 31.35 12.97 -10.66
C LEU A 24 29.86 13.11 -10.32
N VAL A 25 29.28 14.31 -10.46
CA VAL A 25 27.86 14.54 -10.22
C VAL A 25 27.01 13.75 -11.22
N LEU A 26 27.34 13.78 -12.51
CA LEU A 26 26.64 13.00 -13.53
C LEU A 26 26.76 11.50 -13.27
N MET A 27 27.92 11.03 -12.81
CA MET A 27 28.12 9.64 -12.42
C MET A 27 27.22 9.27 -11.24
N VAL A 28 27.17 10.07 -10.18
CA VAL A 28 26.29 9.83 -9.02
C VAL A 28 24.83 9.79 -9.43
N ILE A 29 24.37 10.73 -10.28
CA ILE A 29 23.00 10.72 -10.82
C ILE A 29 22.73 9.46 -11.64
N GLY A 30 23.67 9.04 -12.49
CA GLY A 30 23.51 7.84 -13.32
C GLY A 30 23.38 6.56 -12.48
N PHE A 31 24.18 6.40 -11.44
CA PHE A 31 24.21 5.18 -10.62
C PHE A 31 23.18 5.18 -9.48
N GLN A 32 23.00 6.31 -8.80
CA GLN A 32 22.13 6.39 -7.61
C GLN A 32 20.78 7.07 -7.90
N GLY A 33 20.68 7.83 -8.99
CA GLY A 33 19.47 8.56 -9.36
C GLY A 33 18.45 7.73 -10.13
N HIS A 34 18.78 6.51 -10.55
CA HIS A 34 17.83 5.63 -11.23
C HIS A 34 16.81 5.07 -10.25
N VAL A 35 15.53 5.34 -10.51
CA VAL A 35 14.39 4.88 -9.71
C VAL A 35 13.52 3.99 -10.56
N THR A 36 13.16 2.84 -10.02
CA THR A 36 12.22 1.90 -10.65
C THR A 36 11.20 1.42 -9.64
N GLY A 37 10.06 0.95 -10.11
CA GLY A 37 9.10 0.32 -9.23
C GLY A 37 7.93 -0.27 -10.00
N THR A 38 6.97 -0.79 -9.25
CA THR A 38 5.73 -1.32 -9.78
C THR A 38 4.57 -0.58 -9.12
N GLU A 39 3.55 -0.30 -9.92
CA GLU A 39 2.28 0.29 -9.49
C GLU A 39 1.14 -0.69 -9.82
N PHE A 40 0.11 -0.70 -8.99
CA PHE A 40 -1.11 -1.48 -9.15
C PHE A 40 -2.35 -0.57 -9.12
N ALA A 41 -3.28 -0.78 -10.04
CA ALA A 41 -4.56 -0.08 -10.11
C ALA A 41 -5.70 -1.00 -9.64
N PRO A 42 -6.22 -0.83 -8.41
CA PRO A 42 -7.26 -1.70 -7.85
C PRO A 42 -8.59 -1.66 -8.62
N SER A 43 -8.90 -0.52 -9.23
CA SER A 43 -10.14 -0.37 -10.02
C SER A 43 -10.17 -1.28 -11.25
N HIS A 44 -9.01 -1.64 -11.81
CA HIS A 44 -8.90 -2.39 -13.06
C HIS A 44 -8.13 -3.71 -12.92
N PHE A 45 -7.57 -3.98 -11.73
CA PHE A 45 -6.63 -5.07 -11.47
C PHE A 45 -5.53 -5.08 -12.54
N GLN A 46 -4.86 -3.93 -12.68
CA GLN A 46 -3.77 -3.74 -13.63
C GLN A 46 -2.49 -3.40 -12.88
N SER A 47 -1.39 -3.99 -13.30
CA SER A 47 -0.05 -3.62 -12.84
C SER A 47 0.75 -3.00 -13.97
N ARG A 48 1.64 -2.08 -13.63
CA ARG A 48 2.63 -1.52 -14.54
C ARG A 48 3.92 -1.25 -13.79
N ASP A 49 5.03 -1.39 -14.48
CA ASP A 49 6.32 -0.93 -14.00
C ASP A 49 6.51 0.51 -14.40
N PHE A 50 7.25 1.26 -13.59
CA PHE A 50 7.69 2.60 -13.90
C PHE A 50 9.18 2.77 -13.67
N SER A 51 9.77 3.73 -14.38
CA SER A 51 11.15 4.14 -14.15
C SER A 51 11.37 5.60 -14.51
N PHE A 52 12.31 6.24 -13.79
CA PHE A 52 12.76 7.60 -14.03
C PHE A 52 14.12 7.86 -13.36
N TYR A 53 14.69 9.03 -13.63
CA TYR A 53 15.88 9.54 -12.96
C TYR A 53 15.53 10.72 -12.06
N GLU A 54 16.13 10.75 -10.87
CA GLU A 54 16.10 11.86 -9.93
C GLU A 54 17.50 12.27 -9.48
N ILE A 55 17.62 13.46 -8.86
CA ILE A 55 18.85 13.89 -8.20
C ILE A 55 18.91 13.25 -6.81
N PRO A 56 19.89 12.38 -6.52
CA PRO A 56 20.03 11.75 -5.21
C PRO A 56 20.13 12.78 -4.08
N GLY A 57 19.48 12.50 -2.95
CA GLY A 57 19.44 13.37 -1.77
C GLY A 57 18.45 14.54 -1.86
N LEU A 58 18.14 15.03 -3.07
CA LEU A 58 17.13 16.07 -3.30
C LEU A 58 15.77 15.51 -3.75
N GLN A 59 15.72 14.25 -4.21
CA GLN A 59 14.50 13.59 -4.72
C GLN A 59 13.80 14.40 -5.84
N LEU A 60 14.59 15.19 -6.59
CA LEU A 60 14.08 16.01 -7.69
C LEU A 60 14.13 15.19 -8.97
N GLN A 61 12.96 14.89 -9.52
CA GLN A 61 12.81 14.18 -10.79
C GLN A 61 13.37 15.02 -11.96
N ILE A 62 14.24 14.41 -12.77
CA ILE A 62 14.90 15.06 -13.92
C ILE A 62 14.54 14.43 -15.27
N SER A 63 14.01 13.21 -15.29
CA SER A 63 13.48 12.57 -16.51
C SER A 63 11.96 12.40 -16.42
N PRO A 64 11.25 12.31 -17.56
CA PRO A 64 9.88 11.82 -17.56
C PRO A 64 9.79 10.41 -16.97
N ILE A 65 8.63 10.06 -16.42
CA ILE A 65 8.34 8.70 -15.94
C ILE A 65 7.92 7.84 -17.13
N THR A 66 8.71 6.82 -17.44
CA THR A 66 8.33 5.77 -18.40
C THR A 66 7.55 4.69 -17.69
N ARG A 67 6.53 4.12 -18.35
CA ARG A 67 5.65 3.10 -17.79
C ARG A 67 5.41 1.96 -18.76
N THR A 68 5.39 0.72 -18.27
CA THR A 68 5.20 -0.49 -19.08
C THR A 68 4.23 -1.43 -18.38
N GLY A 69 3.19 -1.92 -19.07
CA GLY A 69 2.19 -2.79 -18.46
C GLY A 69 2.75 -4.18 -18.13
N THR A 70 2.58 -4.61 -16.88
CA THR A 70 3.12 -5.86 -16.31
C THR A 70 2.05 -6.63 -15.52
N THR A 71 0.80 -6.55 -15.98
CA THR A 71 -0.35 -7.13 -15.26
C THR A 71 -0.27 -8.65 -15.18
N ALA A 72 -0.37 -9.19 -13.97
CA ALA A 72 -0.34 -10.63 -13.71
C ALA A 72 -1.48 -11.41 -14.43
N GLY A 73 -1.23 -12.68 -14.72
CA GLY A 73 -2.19 -13.55 -15.40
C GLY A 73 -3.50 -13.73 -14.62
N VAL A 74 -3.43 -13.83 -13.28
CA VAL A 74 -4.62 -13.90 -12.41
C VAL A 74 -5.44 -12.62 -12.50
N ALA A 75 -4.80 -11.47 -12.35
CA ALA A 75 -5.45 -10.16 -12.42
C ALA A 75 -6.18 -9.97 -13.76
N THR A 76 -5.53 -10.39 -14.86
CA THR A 76 -6.14 -10.44 -16.18
C THR A 76 -7.34 -11.38 -16.23
N SER A 77 -7.23 -12.59 -15.66
CA SER A 77 -8.32 -13.56 -15.61
C SER A 77 -9.52 -13.04 -14.81
N ILE A 78 -9.31 -12.46 -13.63
CA ILE A 78 -10.36 -11.89 -12.78
C ILE A 78 -11.16 -10.84 -13.55
N ARG A 79 -10.46 -9.95 -14.28
CA ARG A 79 -11.09 -8.91 -15.10
C ARG A 79 -11.88 -9.51 -16.26
N LEU A 80 -11.29 -10.43 -17.02
CA LEU A 80 -11.95 -11.03 -18.18
C LEU A 80 -13.17 -11.89 -17.79
N SER A 81 -13.14 -12.51 -16.62
CA SER A 81 -14.26 -13.28 -16.06
C SER A 81 -15.36 -12.41 -15.45
N GLY A 82 -15.20 -11.08 -15.39
CA GLY A 82 -16.20 -10.18 -14.81
C GLY A 82 -16.38 -10.35 -13.30
N LEU A 83 -15.36 -10.86 -12.60
CA LEU A 83 -15.40 -11.09 -11.14
C LEU A 83 -15.24 -9.79 -10.34
N ILE A 84 -14.88 -8.69 -11.00
CA ILE A 84 -14.75 -7.35 -10.43
C ILE A 84 -15.47 -6.33 -11.31
N GLN A 85 -15.85 -5.20 -10.72
CA GLN A 85 -16.43 -4.09 -11.47
C GLN A 85 -15.29 -3.23 -12.03
N THR A 86 -15.15 -3.18 -13.35
CA THR A 86 -14.14 -2.34 -14.01
C THR A 86 -14.82 -1.11 -14.59
N PRO A 87 -14.50 0.11 -14.10
CA PRO A 87 -15.01 1.34 -14.69
C PRO A 87 -14.65 1.47 -16.17
N LYS A 88 -15.41 2.27 -16.93
CA LYS A 88 -15.06 2.57 -18.32
C LYS A 88 -13.89 3.55 -18.36
N GLY A 89 -12.93 3.31 -19.25
CA GLY A 89 -11.77 4.17 -19.46
C GLY A 89 -10.50 3.62 -18.80
N PRO A 90 -9.41 4.41 -18.79
CA PRO A 90 -8.17 4.01 -18.14
C PRO A 90 -8.25 4.17 -16.61
N PRO A 91 -7.49 3.38 -15.83
CA PRO A 91 -7.34 3.58 -14.39
C PRO A 91 -6.72 4.94 -14.06
N THR A 92 -7.37 5.68 -13.15
CA THR A 92 -6.93 6.99 -12.67
C THR A 92 -6.05 6.89 -11.42
N GLN A 93 -6.32 5.92 -10.55
CA GLN A 93 -5.62 5.70 -9.29
C GLN A 93 -4.68 4.50 -9.40
N TRP A 94 -3.44 4.71 -8.97
CA TRP A 94 -2.35 3.75 -9.00
C TRP A 94 -1.64 3.78 -7.64
N HIS A 95 -1.55 2.62 -7.00
CA HIS A 95 -0.87 2.44 -5.72
C HIS A 95 0.51 1.85 -5.98
N VAL A 96 1.52 2.36 -5.29
CA VAL A 96 2.87 1.80 -5.38
C VAL A 96 2.83 0.41 -4.74
N VAL A 97 3.45 -0.55 -5.41
CA VAL A 97 3.63 -1.93 -4.95
C VAL A 97 5.04 -2.11 -4.41
N SER A 98 6.01 -1.58 -5.16
CA SER A 98 7.40 -1.60 -4.75
C SER A 98 8.15 -0.46 -5.40
N LEU A 99 9.21 -0.03 -4.74
CA LEU A 99 10.06 1.06 -5.18
C LEU A 99 11.52 0.74 -4.88
N SER A 100 12.38 0.92 -5.87
CA SER A 100 13.83 0.72 -5.79
C SER A 100 14.54 2.00 -6.21
N ARG A 101 15.54 2.41 -5.42
CA ARG A 101 16.34 3.62 -5.68
C ARG A 101 17.83 3.27 -5.69
N GLY A 102 18.46 3.34 -6.85
CA GLY A 102 19.88 3.06 -6.99
C GLY A 102 20.29 1.74 -6.31
N MET A 103 21.17 1.84 -5.32
CA MET A 103 21.73 0.68 -4.59
C MET A 103 20.99 0.33 -3.29
N THR A 104 19.92 1.04 -2.91
CA THR A 104 19.24 0.79 -1.61
C THR A 104 18.34 -0.43 -1.63
N GLY A 105 18.22 -1.12 -2.77
CA GLY A 105 17.35 -2.27 -2.94
C GLY A 105 15.88 -1.88 -3.12
N THR A 106 15.04 -2.91 -3.26
CA THR A 106 13.59 -2.77 -3.44
C THR A 106 12.90 -2.73 -2.09
N THR A 107 12.09 -1.69 -1.87
CA THR A 107 11.21 -1.56 -0.69
C THR A 107 9.78 -1.87 -1.12
N PRO A 108 9.11 -2.87 -0.51
CA PRO A 108 7.68 -3.12 -0.77
C PRO A 108 6.82 -2.05 -0.09
N ASP A 109 5.62 -1.87 -0.62
CA ASP A 109 4.58 -0.98 -0.09
C ASP A 109 3.28 -1.80 0.14
N ASP A 110 2.23 -1.20 0.70
CA ASP A 110 1.03 -1.92 1.16
C ASP A 110 0.34 -2.73 0.05
N ALA A 111 0.32 -2.21 -1.19
CA ALA A 111 -0.27 -2.92 -2.32
C ALA A 111 0.45 -4.24 -2.66
N HIS A 112 1.71 -4.40 -2.20
CA HIS A 112 2.47 -5.64 -2.32
C HIS A 112 1.73 -6.83 -1.71
N LEU A 113 1.03 -6.62 -0.59
CA LEU A 113 0.29 -7.68 0.11
C LEU A 113 -0.74 -8.36 -0.79
N LEU A 114 -1.39 -7.62 -1.69
CA LEU A 114 -2.31 -8.21 -2.67
C LEU A 114 -1.57 -8.74 -3.90
N THR A 115 -0.63 -7.98 -4.46
CA THR A 115 0.01 -8.38 -5.73
C THR A 115 0.84 -9.65 -5.58
N GLU A 116 1.51 -9.83 -4.44
CA GLU A 116 2.23 -11.08 -4.13
C GLU A 116 1.26 -12.27 -4.13
N GLN A 117 0.07 -12.11 -3.55
CA GLN A 117 -0.95 -13.15 -3.53
C GLN A 117 -1.46 -13.45 -4.95
N LEU A 118 -1.63 -12.44 -5.80
CA LEU A 118 -2.05 -12.63 -7.20
C LEU A 118 -1.00 -13.36 -8.05
N GLU A 119 0.26 -13.35 -7.64
CA GLU A 119 1.37 -14.05 -8.29
C GLU A 119 1.63 -15.44 -7.69
N MET A 120 0.89 -15.82 -6.64
CA MET A 120 1.05 -17.11 -5.97
C MET A 120 0.91 -18.29 -6.94
N LEU A 121 1.91 -19.17 -6.90
CA LEU A 121 1.94 -20.41 -7.64
C LEU A 121 1.75 -21.60 -6.70
N HIS A 122 1.05 -22.63 -7.18
CA HIS A 122 0.94 -23.94 -6.57
C HIS A 122 1.20 -24.98 -7.66
N ASP A 123 2.18 -25.85 -7.44
CA ASP A 123 2.65 -26.85 -8.42
C ASP A 123 2.98 -26.25 -9.80
N GLY A 124 3.60 -25.06 -9.80
CA GLY A 124 3.98 -24.34 -11.03
C GLY A 124 2.82 -23.70 -11.79
N THR A 125 1.59 -23.84 -11.29
CA THR A 125 0.39 -23.21 -11.86
C THR A 125 -0.09 -22.07 -10.98
N SER A 126 -0.81 -21.13 -11.57
CA SER A 126 -1.33 -19.99 -10.81
C SER A 126 -2.48 -20.41 -9.89
N PHE A 127 -2.26 -20.31 -8.57
CA PHE A 127 -3.18 -20.82 -7.56
C PHE A 127 -4.58 -20.22 -7.70
N TRP A 128 -4.67 -18.88 -7.68
CA TRP A 128 -5.96 -18.19 -7.76
C TRP A 128 -6.66 -18.35 -9.11
N LYS A 129 -5.91 -18.54 -10.20
CA LYS A 129 -6.53 -18.82 -11.50
C LYS A 129 -7.24 -20.17 -11.48
N THR A 130 -6.60 -21.20 -10.94
CA THR A 130 -7.19 -22.53 -10.77
C THR A 130 -8.37 -22.47 -9.80
N TRP A 131 -8.17 -21.87 -8.62
CA TRP A 131 -9.22 -21.72 -7.61
C TRP A 131 -10.46 -20.98 -8.13
N ASN A 132 -10.30 -19.92 -8.91
CA ASN A 132 -11.41 -19.20 -9.54
C ASN A 132 -12.19 -20.07 -10.53
N THR A 133 -11.50 -20.97 -11.22
CA THR A 133 -12.11 -21.89 -12.19
C THR A 133 -12.90 -22.97 -11.47
N ASP A 134 -12.37 -23.50 -10.37
CA ASP A 134 -12.98 -24.58 -9.60
C ASP A 134 -14.13 -24.07 -8.71
N HIS A 135 -14.05 -22.82 -8.23
CA HIS A 135 -15.01 -22.21 -7.30
C HIS A 135 -15.58 -20.88 -7.82
N PRO A 136 -16.25 -20.84 -8.99
CA PRO A 136 -16.66 -19.59 -9.63
C PRO A 136 -17.67 -18.78 -8.80
N GLN A 137 -18.54 -19.45 -8.04
CA GLN A 137 -19.52 -18.77 -7.18
C GLN A 137 -18.88 -18.12 -5.95
N HIS A 138 -17.88 -18.77 -5.35
CA HIS A 138 -17.10 -18.18 -4.24
C HIS A 138 -16.22 -17.04 -4.74
N ALA A 139 -15.62 -17.17 -5.92
CA ALA A 139 -14.85 -16.11 -6.55
C ALA A 139 -15.68 -14.84 -6.78
N ALA A 140 -16.94 -14.99 -7.22
CA ALA A 140 -17.87 -13.88 -7.40
C ALA A 140 -18.23 -13.16 -6.08
N VAL A 141 -18.05 -13.83 -4.93
CA VAL A 141 -18.21 -13.21 -3.60
C VAL A 141 -16.92 -12.53 -3.15
N LEU A 142 -15.77 -13.19 -3.35
CA LEU A 142 -14.46 -12.76 -2.85
C LEU A 142 -13.93 -11.52 -3.56
N TRP A 143 -13.81 -11.56 -4.88
CA TRP A 143 -13.04 -10.53 -5.60
C TRP A 143 -13.65 -9.13 -5.54
N PRO A 144 -14.98 -8.93 -5.55
CA PRO A 144 -15.55 -7.61 -5.31
C PRO A 144 -15.18 -7.03 -3.94
N MET A 145 -15.09 -7.87 -2.91
CA MET A 145 -14.64 -7.45 -1.57
C MET A 145 -13.17 -7.03 -1.60
N VAL A 146 -12.31 -7.86 -2.18
CA VAL A 146 -10.87 -7.59 -2.32
C VAL A 146 -10.64 -6.31 -3.12
N GLN A 147 -11.35 -6.13 -4.24
CA GLN A 147 -11.28 -4.92 -5.05
C GLN A 147 -11.63 -3.67 -4.23
N ARG A 148 -12.75 -3.72 -3.51
CA ARG A 148 -13.24 -2.59 -2.71
C ARG A 148 -12.24 -2.20 -1.62
N LEU A 149 -11.68 -3.18 -0.90
CA LEU A 149 -10.66 -2.91 0.12
C LEU A 149 -9.39 -2.32 -0.49
N ALA A 150 -8.93 -2.89 -1.61
CA ALA A 150 -7.76 -2.39 -2.31
C ALA A 150 -7.95 -0.96 -2.84
N GLN A 151 -9.16 -0.61 -3.32
CA GLN A 151 -9.49 0.76 -3.73
C GLN A 151 -9.47 1.77 -2.57
N ARG A 152 -9.68 1.32 -1.34
CA ARG A 152 -9.59 2.13 -0.11
C ARG A 152 -8.23 2.02 0.58
N GLU A 153 -7.23 1.42 -0.08
CA GLU A 153 -5.89 1.19 0.45
C GLU A 153 -5.87 0.32 1.75
N LEU A 154 -6.94 -0.42 2.02
CA LEU A 154 -7.05 -1.32 3.18
C LEU A 154 -6.42 -2.69 2.90
N TYR A 155 -5.22 -2.69 2.34
CA TYR A 155 -4.50 -3.90 1.93
C TYR A 155 -4.20 -4.84 3.08
N VAL A 156 -3.96 -4.29 4.27
CA VAL A 156 -3.67 -5.05 5.49
C VAL A 156 -4.78 -6.05 5.85
N LEU A 157 -6.03 -5.79 5.45
CA LEU A 157 -7.18 -6.66 5.73
C LEU A 157 -7.35 -7.78 4.71
N ILE A 158 -6.74 -7.66 3.53
CA ILE A 158 -6.96 -8.59 2.41
C ILE A 158 -6.41 -10.01 2.68
N PRO A 159 -5.22 -10.22 3.30
CA PRO A 159 -4.69 -11.55 3.53
C PRO A 159 -5.64 -12.47 4.32
N GLU A 160 -6.34 -11.96 5.34
CA GLU A 160 -7.29 -12.76 6.13
C GLU A 160 -8.49 -13.19 5.28
N LEU A 161 -8.98 -12.32 4.39
CA LEU A 161 -10.08 -12.64 3.46
C LEU A 161 -9.70 -13.78 2.51
N LEU A 162 -8.49 -13.71 1.96
CA LEU A 162 -7.97 -14.74 1.06
C LEU A 162 -7.82 -16.09 1.80
N LEU A 163 -7.40 -16.06 3.06
CA LEU A 163 -7.31 -17.25 3.90
C LEU A 163 -8.69 -17.87 4.18
N ILE A 164 -9.69 -17.05 4.52
CA ILE A 164 -11.07 -17.49 4.72
C ILE A 164 -11.61 -18.13 3.43
N ALA A 165 -11.39 -17.50 2.28
CA ALA A 165 -11.85 -18.04 1.00
C ALA A 165 -11.21 -19.40 0.68
N ARG A 166 -9.89 -19.53 0.87
CA ARG A 166 -9.16 -20.79 0.65
C ARG A 166 -9.68 -21.92 1.54
N SER A 167 -9.97 -21.65 2.81
CA SER A 167 -10.44 -22.66 3.76
C SER A 167 -11.92 -23.02 3.60
N SER A 168 -12.74 -22.10 3.07
CA SER A 168 -14.19 -22.27 2.96
C SER A 168 -14.64 -22.94 1.65
N ALA A 169 -13.81 -22.93 0.61
CA ALA A 169 -14.21 -23.26 -0.75
C ALA A 169 -14.75 -24.70 -0.94
N GLU A 170 -14.28 -25.66 -0.15
CA GLU A 170 -14.69 -27.07 -0.26
C GLU A 170 -15.97 -27.40 0.52
N ASN A 171 -16.21 -26.71 1.63
CA ASN A 171 -17.21 -27.13 2.63
C ASN A 171 -18.34 -26.12 2.86
N ASP A 172 -18.18 -24.88 2.41
CA ASP A 172 -19.14 -23.82 2.64
C ASP A 172 -19.85 -23.39 1.35
N THR A 173 -21.08 -22.91 1.50
CA THR A 173 -21.78 -22.21 0.42
C THR A 173 -21.21 -20.80 0.23
N PRO A 174 -21.41 -20.17 -0.95
CA PRO A 174 -21.01 -18.77 -1.17
C PRO A 174 -21.60 -17.79 -0.14
N GLN A 175 -22.80 -18.07 0.37
CA GLN A 175 -23.44 -17.25 1.40
C GLN A 175 -22.76 -17.40 2.77
N THR A 176 -22.33 -18.61 3.12
CA THR A 176 -21.56 -18.85 4.34
C THR A 176 -20.20 -18.19 4.26
N LEU A 177 -19.52 -18.27 3.10
CA LEU A 177 -18.29 -17.51 2.85
C LEU A 177 -18.51 -16.00 3.03
N ARG A 178 -19.56 -15.44 2.39
CA ARG A 178 -19.91 -14.02 2.50
C ARG A 178 -20.08 -13.62 3.96
N LYS A 179 -20.84 -14.38 4.74
CA LYS A 179 -21.08 -14.13 6.16
C LYS A 179 -19.78 -14.16 6.98
N LYS A 180 -18.90 -15.14 6.74
CA LYS A 180 -17.59 -15.22 7.44
C LYS A 180 -16.71 -14.01 7.13
N ILE A 181 -16.65 -13.59 5.87
CA ILE A 181 -15.91 -12.39 5.46
C ILE A 181 -16.52 -11.16 6.13
N ASP A 182 -17.84 -10.99 6.06
CA ASP A 182 -18.53 -9.83 6.62
C ASP A 182 -18.31 -9.71 8.13
N GLN A 183 -18.45 -10.80 8.87
CA GLN A 183 -18.18 -10.83 10.31
C GLN A 183 -16.74 -10.45 10.65
N THR A 184 -15.79 -10.92 9.84
CA THR A 184 -14.37 -10.61 9.99
C THR A 184 -14.12 -9.14 9.75
N LEU A 185 -14.56 -8.60 8.61
CA LEU A 185 -14.39 -7.18 8.28
C LEU A 185 -15.03 -6.26 9.33
N ILE A 186 -16.25 -6.56 9.78
CA ILE A 186 -16.91 -5.76 10.81
C ILE A 186 -16.09 -5.72 12.10
N ARG A 187 -15.49 -6.85 12.49
CA ARG A 187 -14.63 -6.93 13.67
C ARG A 187 -13.36 -6.09 13.47
N GLU A 188 -12.68 -6.24 12.33
CA GLU A 188 -11.43 -5.51 12.04
C GLU A 188 -11.66 -3.99 11.95
N TYR A 189 -12.72 -3.54 11.26
CA TYR A 189 -13.10 -2.13 11.24
C TYR A 189 -13.37 -1.59 12.65
N ARG A 190 -14.10 -2.34 13.50
CA ARG A 190 -14.38 -1.90 14.88
C ARG A 190 -13.10 -1.79 15.71
N SER A 191 -12.17 -2.71 15.54
CA SER A 191 -10.84 -2.62 16.19
C SER A 191 -10.12 -1.37 15.73
N LEU A 192 -10.01 -1.16 14.41
CA LEU A 192 -9.33 -0.01 13.84
C LEU A 192 -9.93 1.33 14.30
N ILE A 193 -11.26 1.44 14.32
CA ILE A 193 -11.98 2.62 14.82
C ILE A 193 -11.65 2.87 16.30
N ALA A 194 -11.64 1.83 17.13
CA ALA A 194 -11.30 1.95 18.55
C ALA A 194 -9.84 2.39 18.73
N ASP A 195 -8.91 1.79 17.99
CA ASP A 195 -7.48 2.13 18.03
C ASP A 195 -7.21 3.57 17.58
N MET A 196 -7.89 4.03 16.53
CA MET A 196 -7.79 5.43 16.06
C MET A 196 -8.32 6.41 17.12
N ARG A 197 -9.43 6.09 17.79
CA ARG A 197 -9.95 6.92 18.90
C ARG A 197 -8.99 6.95 20.08
N GLN A 198 -8.43 5.80 20.44
CA GLN A 198 -7.46 5.70 21.54
C GLN A 198 -6.14 6.44 21.22
N SER A 199 -5.79 6.54 19.93
CA SER A 199 -4.59 7.23 19.45
C SER A 199 -4.80 8.73 19.17
N ASP A 200 -5.90 9.33 19.64
CA ASP A 200 -6.25 10.75 19.42
C ASP A 200 -6.31 11.12 17.92
N ARG A 201 -6.95 10.24 17.14
CA ARG A 201 -7.22 10.41 15.70
C ARG A 201 -8.73 10.26 15.42
N PRO A 202 -9.61 11.09 16.00
CA PRO A 202 -11.06 10.94 15.88
C PRO A 202 -11.55 11.09 14.43
N ASP A 203 -10.93 11.97 13.63
CA ASP A 203 -11.32 12.18 12.23
C ASP A 203 -11.16 10.91 11.38
N LEU A 204 -10.07 10.17 11.58
CA LEU A 204 -9.83 8.88 10.91
C LEU A 204 -10.80 7.82 11.40
N ALA A 205 -11.08 7.79 12.71
CA ALA A 205 -12.06 6.87 13.28
C ALA A 205 -13.46 7.10 12.69
N ASP A 206 -13.86 8.36 12.50
CA ASP A 206 -15.14 8.71 11.91
C ASP A 206 -15.20 8.41 10.41
N ALA A 207 -14.09 8.57 9.69
CA ALA A 207 -13.97 8.12 8.30
C ALA A 207 -14.17 6.59 8.19
N PHE A 208 -13.50 5.80 9.03
CA PHE A 208 -13.68 4.34 9.05
C PHE A 208 -15.09 3.92 9.49
N ASP A 209 -15.71 4.63 10.44
CA ASP A 209 -17.10 4.38 10.84
C ASP A 209 -18.08 4.68 9.69
N GLN A 210 -17.84 5.74 8.91
CA GLN A 210 -18.63 6.05 7.72
C GLN A 210 -18.49 4.97 6.65
N GLU A 211 -17.28 4.47 6.39
CA GLU A 211 -17.04 3.38 5.45
C GLU A 211 -17.71 2.08 5.89
N LEU A 212 -17.57 1.73 7.17
CA LEU A 212 -18.22 0.55 7.76
C LEU A 212 -19.74 0.62 7.56
N ARG A 213 -20.36 1.78 7.81
CA ARG A 213 -21.81 1.96 7.61
C ARG A 213 -22.23 1.94 6.16
N ALA A 214 -21.39 2.45 5.26
CA ALA A 214 -21.67 2.38 3.83
C ALA A 214 -21.69 0.92 3.34
N ASP A 215 -20.82 0.07 3.88
CA ASP A 215 -20.77 -1.34 3.53
C ASP A 215 -21.81 -2.19 4.27
N TYR A 216 -22.20 -1.78 5.48
CA TYR A 216 -23.07 -2.52 6.40
C TYR A 216 -24.13 -1.61 7.04
N PRO A 217 -25.15 -1.17 6.27
CA PRO A 217 -26.12 -0.18 6.73
C PRO A 217 -27.01 -0.69 7.88
N ASP A 218 -27.18 -2.02 8.01
CA ASP A 218 -28.03 -2.64 9.02
C ASP A 218 -27.33 -2.84 10.38
N LEU A 219 -26.06 -2.43 10.52
CA LEU A 219 -25.34 -2.57 11.79
C LEU A 219 -25.91 -1.63 12.86
N PRO A 220 -26.12 -2.12 14.09
CA PRO A 220 -26.40 -1.26 15.23
C PRO A 220 -25.29 -0.23 15.39
N ARG A 221 -25.67 1.03 15.67
CA ARG A 221 -24.72 2.09 15.95
C ARG A 221 -23.84 1.66 17.13
N ALA A 222 -22.52 1.64 16.94
CA ALA A 222 -21.61 1.41 18.05
C ALA A 222 -21.82 2.54 19.06
N GLU A 223 -22.14 2.21 20.31
CA GLU A 223 -22.20 3.21 21.37
C GLU A 223 -20.80 3.85 21.50
N PRO A 224 -20.71 5.18 21.64
CA PRO A 224 -19.43 5.80 21.93
C PRO A 224 -18.93 5.21 23.24
N THR A 225 -17.82 4.47 23.20
CA THR A 225 -17.10 4.08 24.40
C THR A 225 -16.70 5.37 25.12
N VAL A 226 -17.52 5.79 26.09
CA VAL A 226 -17.17 6.85 27.02
C VAL A 226 -15.97 6.31 27.77
N ILE A 227 -14.76 6.70 27.36
CA ILE A 227 -13.56 6.45 28.14
C ILE A 227 -13.77 7.26 29.42
N GLN A 228 -14.22 6.58 30.48
CA GLN A 228 -14.28 7.14 31.82
C GLN A 228 -12.85 7.53 32.20
N ARG A 229 -12.53 8.80 31.98
CA ARG A 229 -11.37 9.48 32.54
C ARG A 229 -11.68 9.82 34.00
N GLU A 230 -12.04 8.81 34.78
CA GLU A 230 -12.17 8.84 36.23
C GLU A 230 -11.29 7.67 36.69
N GLU A 231 -10.04 7.85 37.13
CA GLU A 231 -9.74 7.93 38.56
C GLU A 231 -8.29 8.37 38.88
N SER A 232 -7.49 8.89 37.95
CA SER A 232 -6.10 9.28 38.27
C SER A 232 -5.94 10.59 39.05
N THR A 233 -7.02 11.32 39.37
CA THR A 233 -6.93 12.59 40.13
C THR A 233 -7.26 12.44 41.62
N LYS A 234 -7.57 11.23 42.13
CA LYS A 234 -7.92 11.04 43.55
C LYS A 234 -6.86 10.37 44.43
N GLN A 235 -5.70 9.98 43.88
CA GLN A 235 -4.64 9.34 44.68
C GLN A 235 -3.48 10.26 45.11
N GLU A 236 -3.45 11.52 44.66
CA GLU A 236 -2.40 12.48 45.04
C GLU A 236 -2.79 13.40 46.23
N SER A 237 -3.96 13.22 46.84
CA SER A 237 -4.41 14.02 47.99
C SER A 237 -4.52 13.28 49.32
N ALA A 238 -4.09 12.01 49.39
CA ALA A 238 -4.23 11.19 50.61
C ALA A 238 -2.92 10.95 51.39
N THR A 239 -1.78 11.47 50.94
CA THR A 239 -0.46 11.20 51.56
C THR A 239 0.16 12.39 52.30
N ASP A 240 -0.60 13.44 52.58
CA ASP A 240 -0.12 14.61 53.34
C ASP A 240 -0.97 14.87 54.59
N ASN A 241 -1.02 13.88 55.49
CA ASN A 241 -1.46 14.09 56.88
C ASN A 241 -1.08 12.89 57.77
N SER A 242 0.21 12.71 58.05
CA SER A 242 0.63 12.05 59.29
C SER A 242 2.13 12.26 59.57
N VAL A 243 2.49 13.45 60.07
CA VAL A 243 3.68 13.61 60.93
C VAL A 243 3.28 14.49 62.12
N LYS A 244 2.99 13.83 63.23
CA LYS A 244 3.15 14.35 64.58
C LYS A 244 3.96 13.35 65.37
#